data_AF-K6VBF4-F1
#
_entry.id   AF-K6VBF4-F1
#
_cell.length_a   1.000
_cell.length_b   1.000
_cell.length_c   1.000
_cell.angle_alpha   90.00
_cell.angle_beta   90.00
_cell.angle_gamma   90.00
#
_symmetry.space_group_name_H-M   'P 1'
#
loop_
_entity.id
_entity.type
_entity.pdbx_description
1 polymer ?
#
loop_
_entity_poly.entity_id
_entity_poly.type
_entity_poly.pdbx_seq_one_letter_code
_entity_poly.pdbx_strand_id
1 'polypeptide(L)'
;MTLKNEYAGFCFHRNKISKIDRIDGDISAEQFYLDYILKRKPCLLSSECVIKNRCSIDLKYLRENIENVPVELEQKISNSFGIGEKKKMKFHDFLSLLEEGNTDYYLNTQYIKESAYCPSDFCNALTRQMINFLPKRLEIMGNLEIYQYNVWLGNNSDEDLKTFLHHDYHDNLYVLLKGYTCFSVLYAFLLFY
;
A
#
# COMPACT_ATOMS: atom_id res chain seq x y z
N MET A 1 -28.51 -9.26 -23.35
CA MET A 1 -28.93 -9.22 -21.93
C MET A 1 -28.06 -8.19 -21.23
N THR A 2 -28.65 -7.14 -20.69
CA THR A 2 -27.94 -6.15 -19.88
C THR A 2 -27.62 -6.79 -18.53
N LEU A 3 -26.34 -7.00 -18.23
CA LEU A 3 -25.89 -7.45 -16.91
C LEU A 3 -26.36 -6.43 -15.87
N LYS A 4 -27.30 -6.83 -15.01
CA LYS A 4 -27.80 -6.00 -13.93
C LYS A 4 -26.82 -6.13 -12.77
N ASN A 5 -26.27 -5.01 -12.29
CA ASN A 5 -25.36 -5.01 -11.16
C ASN A 5 -26.14 -5.39 -9.88
N GLU A 6 -25.81 -6.52 -9.27
CA GLU A 6 -26.39 -6.99 -8.00
C GLU A 6 -25.60 -6.49 -6.77
N TYR A 7 -24.50 -5.75 -6.97
CA TYR A 7 -23.71 -5.21 -5.88
C TYR A 7 -24.53 -4.18 -5.08
N ALA A 8 -24.80 -4.52 -3.82
CA ALA A 8 -25.54 -3.70 -2.86
C ALA A 8 -24.66 -3.17 -1.72
N GLY A 9 -23.32 -3.20 -1.88
CA GLY A 9 -22.36 -2.72 -0.87
C GLY A 9 -22.22 -1.19 -0.85
N PHE A 10 -21.08 -0.70 -0.37
CA PHE A 10 -20.85 0.73 -0.19
C PHE A 10 -20.72 1.49 -1.52
N CYS A 11 -21.37 2.65 -1.60
CA CYS A 11 -21.35 3.57 -2.74
C CYS A 11 -21.20 5.02 -2.26
N PHE A 12 -20.29 5.78 -2.88
CA PHE A 12 -20.20 7.22 -2.67
C PHE A 12 -21.35 7.93 -3.42
N HIS A 13 -22.27 8.55 -2.68
CA HIS A 13 -23.40 9.27 -3.27
C HIS A 13 -23.00 10.70 -3.63
N ARG A 14 -23.31 11.12 -4.86
CA ARG A 14 -23.05 12.50 -5.37
C ARG A 14 -23.58 13.62 -4.47
N ASN A 15 -24.64 13.35 -3.69
CA ASN A 15 -25.32 14.34 -2.85
C ASN A 15 -24.95 14.25 -1.35
N LYS A 16 -24.02 13.37 -0.97
CA LYS A 16 -23.55 13.25 0.41
C LYS A 16 -22.05 13.54 0.46
N ILE A 17 -21.64 14.36 1.43
CA ILE A 17 -20.22 14.50 1.76
C ILE A 17 -19.73 13.10 2.10
N SER A 18 -18.93 12.56 1.20
CA SER A 18 -18.37 11.23 1.27
C SER A 18 -17.19 11.25 2.24
N LYS A 19 -17.47 11.35 3.54
CA LYS A 19 -16.43 11.26 4.56
C LYS A 19 -16.01 9.80 4.69
N ILE A 20 -14.69 9.57 4.64
CA ILE A 20 -14.11 8.29 5.03
C ILE A 20 -14.20 8.19 6.55
N ASP A 21 -14.72 7.06 7.03
CA ASP A 21 -14.81 6.80 8.47
C ASP A 21 -13.40 6.72 9.06
N ARG A 22 -13.25 7.26 10.28
CA ARG A 22 -12.01 7.19 11.08
C ARG A 22 -12.28 6.33 12.30
N ILE A 23 -11.41 5.35 12.54
CA ILE A 23 -11.50 4.42 13.65
C ILE A 23 -10.35 4.72 14.61
N ASP A 24 -10.68 5.39 15.71
CA ASP A 24 -9.73 5.88 16.70
C ASP A 24 -9.78 5.08 18.04
N GLY A 25 -10.51 3.96 18.07
CA GLY A 25 -10.69 3.14 19.28
C GLY A 25 -10.86 1.64 18.98
N ASP A 26 -11.12 0.85 20.02
CA ASP A 26 -11.24 -0.60 19.92
C ASP A 26 -12.48 -1.00 19.09
N ILE A 27 -12.22 -1.65 17.95
CA ILE A 27 -13.22 -2.33 17.14
C ILE A 27 -12.88 -3.82 17.10
N SER A 28 -13.87 -4.68 17.31
CA SER A 28 -13.65 -6.12 17.18
C SER A 28 -13.41 -6.50 15.72
N ALA A 29 -12.67 -7.58 15.48
CA ALA A 29 -12.47 -8.07 14.13
C ALA A 29 -13.78 -8.45 13.41
N GLU A 30 -14.75 -8.96 14.17
CA GLU A 30 -16.09 -9.27 13.65
C GLU A 30 -16.82 -8.02 13.18
N GLN A 31 -16.83 -6.96 14.00
CA GLN A 31 -17.47 -5.70 13.64
C GLN A 31 -16.76 -5.05 12.44
N PHE A 32 -15.43 -5.09 12.42
CA PHE A 32 -14.64 -4.58 11.30
C PHE A 32 -14.97 -5.32 9.99
N TYR A 33 -15.09 -6.65 10.06
CA TYR A 33 -15.50 -7.46 8.92
C TYR A 33 -16.89 -7.08 8.41
N LEU A 34 -17.88 -7.00 9.29
CA LEU A 34 -19.27 -6.70 8.92
C LEU A 34 -19.46 -5.27 8.38
N ASP A 35 -18.73 -4.30 8.93
CA ASP A 35 -18.92 -2.89 8.58
C ASP A 35 -18.06 -2.38 7.43
N TYR A 36 -16.89 -2.99 7.21
CA TYR A 36 -15.93 -2.49 6.23
C TYR A 36 -15.61 -3.51 5.15
N ILE A 37 -15.24 -4.73 5.53
CA ILE A 37 -14.79 -5.75 4.57
C ILE A 37 -15.96 -6.26 3.73
N LEU A 38 -17.01 -6.79 4.38
CA LEU A 38 -18.18 -7.35 3.70
C LEU A 38 -18.89 -6.30 2.83
N LYS A 39 -18.87 -5.04 3.25
CA LYS A 39 -19.49 -3.91 2.55
C LYS A 39 -18.56 -3.25 1.52
N ARG A 40 -17.29 -3.69 1.40
CA ARG A 40 -16.21 -3.06 0.63
C ARG A 40 -16.14 -1.55 0.84
N LYS A 41 -16.15 -1.14 2.09
CA LYS A 41 -16.16 0.27 2.52
C LYS A 41 -14.77 0.66 3.04
N PRO A 42 -14.12 1.69 2.45
CA PRO A 42 -12.83 2.16 2.95
C PRO A 42 -12.98 2.85 4.32
N CYS A 43 -11.93 2.76 5.13
CA CYS A 43 -11.81 3.47 6.40
C CYS A 43 -10.36 3.87 6.66
N LEU A 44 -10.17 4.79 7.61
CA LEU A 44 -8.87 5.19 8.14
C LEU A 44 -8.73 4.62 9.55
N LEU A 45 -7.68 3.81 9.76
CA LEU A 45 -7.34 3.28 11.08
C LEU A 45 -6.32 4.19 11.75
N SER A 46 -6.48 4.43 13.06
CA SER A 46 -5.43 5.08 13.86
C SER A 46 -4.15 4.24 13.87
N SER A 47 -3.00 4.90 14.02
CA SER A 47 -1.70 4.24 14.04
C SER A 47 -1.57 3.21 15.17
N GLU A 48 -2.23 3.45 16.29
CA GLU A 48 -2.22 2.64 17.50
C GLU A 48 -2.85 1.27 17.26
N CYS A 49 -3.80 1.19 16.31
CA CYS A 49 -4.40 -0.06 15.85
C CYS A 49 -3.43 -0.94 15.04
N VAL A 50 -2.39 -0.34 14.43
CA VAL A 50 -1.56 -1.01 13.40
C VAL A 50 -0.09 -1.11 13.78
N ILE A 51 0.48 -0.12 14.46
CA ILE A 51 1.86 -0.08 14.93
C ILE A 51 1.85 0.47 16.37
N LYS A 52 1.83 -0.45 17.34
CA LYS A 52 1.70 -0.11 18.77
C LYS A 52 2.87 0.76 19.30
N ASN A 53 4.06 0.65 18.70
CA ASN A 53 5.24 1.45 19.07
C ASN A 53 5.65 2.34 17.90
N ARG A 54 5.82 3.65 18.14
CA ARG A 54 6.37 4.56 17.12
C ARG A 54 7.72 4.03 16.63
N CYS A 55 7.77 3.59 15.38
CA CYS A 55 9.00 3.18 14.73
C CYS A 55 9.48 4.33 13.85
N SER A 56 10.55 5.02 14.25
CA SER A 56 11.15 6.08 13.44
C SER A 56 12.06 5.44 12.40
N ILE A 57 11.49 5.05 11.25
CA ILE A 57 12.24 4.46 10.14
C ILE A 57 12.68 5.60 9.21
N ASP A 58 13.91 6.05 9.36
CA ASP A 58 14.56 6.99 8.44
C ASP A 58 15.66 6.31 7.60
N LEU A 59 16.30 7.07 6.71
CA LEU A 59 17.34 6.53 5.82
C LEU A 59 18.53 5.98 6.61
N LYS A 60 18.91 6.63 7.72
CA LYS A 60 19.98 6.17 8.60
C LYS A 60 19.62 4.83 9.24
N TYR A 61 18.42 4.71 9.79
CA TYR A 61 17.92 3.46 10.37
C TYR A 61 17.91 2.33 9.33
N LEU A 62 17.41 2.60 8.12
CA LEU A 62 17.40 1.61 7.04
C LEU A 62 18.82 1.17 6.67
N ARG A 63 19.78 2.10 6.59
CA ARG A 63 21.17 1.79 6.26
C ARG A 63 21.85 0.94 7.34
N GLU A 64 21.53 1.17 8.61
CA GLU A 64 22.11 0.45 9.75
C GLU A 64 21.48 -0.93 10.00
N ASN A 65 20.18 -1.10 9.69
CA ASN A 65 19.40 -2.28 10.11
C ASN A 65 18.95 -3.19 8.97
N ILE A 66 19.10 -2.76 7.70
CA ILE A 66 18.71 -3.54 6.53
C ILE A 66 19.96 -3.88 5.73
N GLU A 67 20.09 -5.14 5.36
CA GLU A 67 21.20 -5.62 4.53
C GLU A 67 21.19 -5.00 3.12
N ASN A 68 22.36 -4.93 2.51
CA ASN A 68 22.52 -4.38 1.16
C ASN A 68 22.11 -5.38 0.06
N VAL A 69 20.81 -5.70 0.03
CA VAL A 69 20.21 -6.66 -0.90
C VAL A 69 19.92 -6.03 -2.27
N PRO A 70 19.81 -6.82 -3.35
CA PRO A 70 19.35 -6.33 -4.65
C PRO A 70 17.88 -5.89 -4.60
N VAL A 71 17.57 -4.79 -5.26
CA VAL A 71 16.22 -4.22 -5.41
C VAL A 71 15.96 -3.83 -6.87
N GLU A 72 14.68 -3.76 -7.24
CA GLU A 72 14.24 -3.23 -8.53
C GLU A 72 13.53 -1.89 -8.30
N LEU A 73 14.07 -0.82 -8.87
CA LEU A 73 13.50 0.52 -8.83
C LEU A 73 12.74 0.78 -10.11
N GLU A 74 11.64 1.50 -10.04
CA GLU A 74 10.92 1.96 -11.20
C GLU A 74 11.22 3.43 -11.47
N GLN A 75 11.47 3.76 -12.73
CA GLN A 75 11.72 5.12 -13.18
C GLN A 75 10.43 5.93 -13.35
N LYS A 76 10.46 7.19 -12.93
CA LYS A 76 9.39 8.16 -13.15
C LYS A 76 9.30 8.51 -14.63
N ILE A 77 8.10 8.45 -15.19
CA ILE A 77 7.81 8.89 -16.56
C ILE A 77 6.70 9.93 -16.51
N SER A 78 6.96 11.13 -17.04
CA SER A 78 5.97 12.21 -17.13
C SER A 78 5.24 12.49 -15.81
N ASN A 79 5.99 12.56 -14.70
CA ASN A 79 5.46 12.73 -13.34
C ASN A 79 4.46 11.64 -12.90
N SER A 80 4.63 10.43 -13.41
CA SER A 80 3.86 9.26 -13.02
C SER A 80 4.73 8.04 -12.80
N PHE A 81 4.21 7.13 -11.99
CA PHE A 81 4.73 5.80 -11.74
C PHE A 81 3.66 4.75 -12.09
N GLY A 82 4.08 3.54 -12.41
CA GLY A 82 3.29 2.39 -12.85
C GLY A 82 3.59 1.92 -14.30
N ILE A 83 4.36 2.70 -15.07
CA ILE A 83 4.69 2.43 -16.49
C ILE A 83 6.19 2.53 -16.79
N GLY A 84 7.00 2.82 -15.77
CA GLY A 84 8.43 3.06 -15.88
C GLY A 84 9.23 1.80 -16.15
N GLU A 85 10.41 1.96 -16.75
CA GLU A 85 11.38 0.88 -16.83
C GLU A 85 11.93 0.55 -15.44
N LYS A 86 12.19 -0.75 -15.21
CA LYS A 86 12.77 -1.24 -13.96
C LYS A 86 14.30 -1.26 -14.03
N LYS A 87 14.95 -0.64 -13.05
CA LYS A 87 16.39 -0.61 -12.87
C LYS A 87 16.80 -1.42 -11.63
N LYS A 88 17.69 -2.39 -11.83
CA LYS A 88 18.25 -3.18 -10.73
C LYS A 88 19.42 -2.45 -10.08
N MET A 89 19.44 -2.40 -8.75
CA MET A 89 20.61 -1.94 -7.99
C MET A 89 20.62 -2.51 -6.57
N LYS A 90 21.61 -2.11 -5.78
CA LYS A 90 21.71 -2.46 -4.37
C LYS A 90 20.91 -1.47 -3.51
N PHE A 91 20.28 -1.96 -2.45
CA PHE A 91 19.41 -1.14 -1.61
C PHE A 91 20.13 0.06 -1.01
N HIS A 92 21.37 -0.10 -0.54
CA HIS A 92 22.15 1.00 0.04
C HIS A 92 22.55 2.05 -0.98
N ASP A 93 22.73 1.67 -2.25
CA ASP A 93 22.98 2.61 -3.34
C ASP A 93 21.72 3.45 -3.60
N PHE A 94 20.54 2.83 -3.54
CA PHE A 94 19.27 3.55 -3.62
C PHE A 94 19.09 4.53 -2.45
N LEU A 95 19.43 4.12 -1.22
CA LEU A 95 19.40 5.04 -0.06
C LEU A 95 20.31 6.26 -0.28
N SER A 96 21.48 6.07 -0.87
CA SER A 96 22.39 7.19 -1.20
C SER A 96 21.77 8.14 -2.24
N LEU A 97 21.11 7.61 -3.27
CA LEU A 97 20.37 8.44 -4.23
C LEU A 97 19.28 9.28 -3.55
N LEU A 98 18.56 8.70 -2.58
CA LEU A 98 17.56 9.43 -1.82
C LEU A 98 18.19 10.53 -0.93
N GLU A 99 19.34 10.28 -0.33
CA GLU A 99 20.09 11.29 0.44
C GLU A 99 20.58 12.45 -0.44
N GLU A 100 20.93 12.15 -1.70
CA GLU A 100 21.30 13.14 -2.73
C GLU A 100 20.08 13.90 -3.31
N GLY A 101 18.85 13.56 -2.89
CA GLY A 101 17.63 14.23 -3.32
C GLY A 101 17.04 13.70 -4.63
N ASN A 102 17.39 12.49 -5.06
CA ASN A 102 16.80 11.88 -6.25
C ASN A 102 15.28 11.73 -6.09
N THR A 103 14.52 12.14 -7.12
CA THR A 103 13.05 11.97 -7.21
C THR A 103 12.61 11.22 -8.46
N ASP A 104 13.56 10.67 -9.22
CA ASP A 104 13.32 10.02 -10.51
C ASP A 104 13.08 8.53 -10.38
N TYR A 105 13.43 7.96 -9.23
CA TYR A 105 13.22 6.55 -8.93
C TYR A 105 12.41 6.39 -7.65
N TYR A 106 11.54 5.38 -7.67
CA TYR A 106 10.94 4.86 -6.45
C TYR A 106 11.06 3.34 -6.44
N LEU A 107 11.04 2.81 -5.23
CA LEU A 107 10.98 1.39 -4.97
C LEU A 107 9.53 1.01 -4.69
N ASN A 108 9.02 0.01 -5.40
CA ASN A 108 7.90 -0.81 -4.99
C ASN A 108 8.35 -2.27 -4.98
N THR A 109 7.87 -3.07 -4.03
CA THR A 109 8.30 -4.47 -3.91
C THR A 109 7.30 -5.48 -4.50
N GLN A 110 6.35 -5.01 -5.30
CA GLN A 110 5.25 -5.79 -5.90
C GLN A 110 5.70 -6.62 -7.11
N TYR A 111 6.81 -7.32 -7.00
CA TYR A 111 7.40 -8.10 -8.10
C TYR A 111 7.69 -9.55 -7.71
N ILE A 112 6.98 -10.07 -6.72
CA ILE A 112 7.03 -11.50 -6.38
C ILE A 112 6.38 -12.27 -7.53
N LYS A 113 6.95 -13.43 -7.86
CA LYS A 113 6.39 -14.29 -8.90
C LYS A 113 5.05 -14.83 -8.43
N GLU A 114 4.05 -14.76 -9.29
CA GLU A 114 2.72 -15.29 -9.01
C GLU A 114 2.43 -16.51 -9.89
N SER A 115 1.79 -17.51 -9.28
CA SER A 115 1.15 -18.61 -10.01
C SER A 115 -0.31 -18.26 -10.28
N ALA A 116 -1.04 -19.16 -10.96
CA ALA A 116 -2.48 -18.99 -11.16
C ALA A 116 -3.32 -18.94 -9.87
N TYR A 117 -2.74 -19.32 -8.72
CA TYR A 117 -3.49 -19.48 -7.46
C TYR A 117 -2.96 -18.62 -6.31
N CYS A 118 -1.65 -18.38 -6.28
CA CYS A 118 -0.99 -17.68 -5.18
C CYS A 118 0.41 -17.18 -5.55
N PRO A 119 0.96 -16.21 -4.81
CA PRO A 119 2.33 -15.80 -4.95
C PRO A 119 3.29 -16.89 -4.46
N SER A 120 4.49 -16.94 -5.04
CA SER A 120 5.52 -17.90 -4.64
C SER A 120 6.06 -17.65 -3.22
N ASP A 121 5.85 -16.45 -2.68
CA ASP A 121 6.24 -16.04 -1.33
C ASP A 121 5.35 -14.86 -0.88
N PHE A 122 5.31 -14.57 0.42
CA PHE A 122 4.55 -13.43 0.95
C PHE A 122 5.22 -12.08 0.68
N CYS A 123 6.56 -12.07 0.58
CA CYS A 123 7.34 -10.85 0.53
C CYS A 123 8.71 -11.09 -0.13
N ASN A 124 9.32 -10.06 -0.71
CA ASN A 124 10.69 -10.15 -1.21
C ASN A 124 11.74 -10.02 -0.09
N ALA A 125 13.02 -10.21 -0.41
CA ALA A 125 14.10 -10.21 0.59
C ALA A 125 14.21 -8.91 1.41
N LEU A 126 14.00 -7.76 0.77
CA LEU A 126 13.99 -6.46 1.46
C LEU A 126 12.80 -6.36 2.41
N THR A 127 11.61 -6.65 1.88
CA THR A 127 10.35 -6.56 2.64
C THR A 127 10.37 -7.50 3.84
N ARG A 128 10.92 -8.71 3.69
CA ARG A 128 11.10 -9.68 4.77
C ARG A 128 11.87 -9.10 5.97
N GLN A 129 12.89 -8.29 5.71
CA GLN A 129 13.66 -7.61 6.76
C GLN A 129 12.83 -6.49 7.38
N MET A 130 12.10 -5.72 6.58
CA MET A 130 11.31 -4.58 7.06
C MET A 130 10.08 -5.01 7.89
N ILE A 131 9.38 -6.08 7.51
CA ILE A 131 8.20 -6.55 8.25
C ILE A 131 8.54 -7.13 9.62
N ASN A 132 9.81 -7.44 9.90
CA ASN A 132 10.24 -7.85 11.25
C ASN A 132 10.04 -6.72 12.28
N PHE A 133 9.92 -5.48 11.83
CA PHE A 133 9.65 -4.31 12.68
C PHE A 133 8.16 -3.95 12.76
N LEU A 134 7.30 -4.61 11.97
CA LEU A 134 5.87 -4.37 11.93
C LEU A 134 5.11 -5.47 12.66
N PRO A 135 3.88 -5.22 13.15
CA PRO A 135 3.10 -6.27 13.76
C PRO A 135 2.82 -7.40 12.76
N LYS A 136 3.19 -8.62 13.15
CA LYS A 136 3.04 -9.82 12.31
C LYS A 136 1.59 -10.20 12.03
N ARG A 137 0.66 -9.68 12.84
CA ARG A 137 -0.78 -9.82 12.68
C ARG A 137 -1.45 -8.63 13.35
N LEU A 138 -2.49 -8.12 12.71
CA LEU A 138 -3.35 -7.10 13.29
C LEU A 138 -4.59 -7.79 13.84
N GLU A 139 -4.89 -7.57 15.11
CA GLU A 139 -6.01 -8.23 15.79
C GLU A 139 -7.34 -7.96 15.05
N ILE A 140 -7.49 -6.76 14.50
CA ILE A 140 -8.64 -6.31 13.69
C ILE A 140 -8.86 -7.16 12.42
N MET A 141 -7.84 -7.84 11.91
CA MET A 141 -7.96 -8.68 10.72
C MET A 141 -8.77 -9.95 10.98
N GLY A 142 -8.92 -10.39 12.23
CA GLY A 142 -9.65 -11.62 12.55
C GLY A 142 -9.12 -12.81 11.75
N ASN A 143 -9.98 -13.39 10.91
CA ASN A 143 -9.67 -14.55 10.06
C ASN A 143 -9.18 -14.17 8.65
N LEU A 144 -8.95 -12.89 8.35
CA LEU A 144 -8.35 -12.49 7.08
C LEU A 144 -6.90 -12.97 7.02
N GLU A 145 -6.52 -13.47 5.86
CA GLU A 145 -5.17 -13.95 5.59
C GLU A 145 -4.39 -12.90 4.80
N ILE A 146 -3.12 -12.71 5.17
CA ILE A 146 -2.22 -11.87 4.39
C ILE A 146 -1.92 -12.58 3.08
N TYR A 147 -2.22 -11.94 1.96
CA TYR A 147 -1.82 -12.41 0.64
C TYR A 147 -0.34 -12.06 0.35
N GLN A 148 0.04 -10.79 0.53
CA GLN A 148 1.40 -10.28 0.32
C GLN A 148 1.70 -9.08 1.21
N TYR A 149 2.99 -8.86 1.48
CA TYR A 149 3.52 -7.62 2.02
C TYR A 149 4.28 -6.86 0.95
N ASN A 150 4.05 -5.55 0.90
CA ASN A 150 4.74 -4.66 -0.02
C ASN A 150 5.23 -3.39 0.68
N VAL A 151 6.37 -2.89 0.23
CA VAL A 151 6.99 -1.65 0.67
C VAL A 151 7.09 -0.70 -0.52
N TRP A 152 6.74 0.55 -0.26
CA TRP A 152 6.97 1.67 -1.16
C TRP A 152 7.93 2.65 -0.49
N LEU A 153 8.96 3.07 -1.22
CA LEU A 153 9.94 4.04 -0.75
C LEU A 153 10.41 4.91 -1.91
N GLY A 154 10.41 6.21 -1.70
CA GLY A 154 10.94 7.17 -2.66
C GLY A 154 10.89 8.56 -2.06
N ASN A 155 11.58 9.51 -2.70
CA ASN A 155 11.39 10.92 -2.41
C ASN A 155 10.43 11.49 -3.44
N ASN A 156 9.62 12.41 -2.97
CA ASN A 156 8.82 13.23 -3.85
C ASN A 156 8.74 14.65 -3.30
N SER A 157 9.14 15.61 -4.11
CA SER A 157 8.94 17.04 -3.87
C SER A 157 7.88 17.63 -4.81
N ASP A 158 7.34 16.84 -5.72
CA ASP A 158 6.39 17.26 -6.75
C ASP A 158 4.96 16.94 -6.29
N GLU A 159 4.15 17.98 -6.08
CA GLU A 159 2.75 17.86 -5.68
C GLU A 159 1.87 17.23 -6.77
N ASP A 160 2.33 17.20 -8.03
CA ASP A 160 1.61 16.63 -9.16
C ASP A 160 1.94 15.16 -9.44
N LEU A 161 2.88 14.56 -8.70
CA LEU A 161 3.19 13.14 -8.84
C LEU A 161 1.96 12.29 -8.52
N LYS A 162 1.54 11.46 -9.49
CA LYS A 162 0.33 10.64 -9.38
C LYS A 162 0.61 9.21 -9.82
N THR A 163 0.06 8.26 -9.08
CA THR A 163 -0.27 6.95 -9.62
C THR A 163 -1.67 7.07 -10.22
N PHE A 164 -1.85 6.60 -11.47
CA PHE A 164 -3.15 6.68 -12.13
C PHE A 164 -4.20 5.84 -11.40
N LEU A 165 -5.48 6.16 -11.61
CA LEU A 165 -6.59 5.42 -11.04
C LEU A 165 -6.55 3.95 -11.50
N HIS A 166 -6.55 3.04 -10.54
CA HIS A 166 -6.59 1.60 -10.75
C HIS A 166 -7.43 0.95 -9.65
N HIS A 167 -7.67 -0.35 -9.78
CA HIS A 167 -8.17 -1.19 -8.71
C HIS A 167 -7.21 -2.35 -8.49
N ASP A 168 -7.11 -2.78 -7.25
CA ASP A 168 -6.43 -4.03 -6.91
C ASP A 168 -7.47 -5.14 -6.74
N TYR A 169 -7.03 -6.38 -6.92
CA TYR A 169 -7.89 -7.55 -6.76
C TYR A 169 -8.18 -7.87 -5.28
N HIS A 170 -7.22 -7.59 -4.39
CA HIS A 170 -7.29 -7.88 -2.97
C HIS A 170 -7.63 -6.63 -2.15
N ASP A 171 -8.20 -6.84 -0.95
CA ASP A 171 -8.31 -5.79 0.05
C ASP A 171 -6.90 -5.35 0.48
N ASN A 172 -6.68 -4.03 0.57
CA ASN A 172 -5.40 -3.46 0.94
C ASN A 172 -5.46 -2.79 2.31
N LEU A 173 -4.44 -3.08 3.12
CA LEU A 173 -4.10 -2.27 4.28
C LEU A 173 -2.86 -1.44 3.98
N TYR A 174 -3.05 -0.13 3.79
CA TYR A 174 -1.95 0.79 3.52
C TYR A 174 -1.49 1.47 4.81
N VAL A 175 -0.21 1.30 5.16
CA VAL A 175 0.37 1.83 6.40
C VAL A 175 1.44 2.86 6.07
N LEU A 176 1.17 4.13 6.39
CA LEU A 176 2.12 5.22 6.16
C LEU A 176 3.13 5.30 7.31
N LEU A 177 4.39 4.97 7.03
CA LEU A 177 5.47 5.01 8.03
C LEU A 177 6.12 6.40 8.14
N LYS A 178 6.28 7.10 7.00
CA LYS A 178 6.89 8.42 6.93
C LYS A 178 6.36 9.20 5.72
N GLY A 179 6.23 10.51 5.88
CA GLY A 179 5.83 11.43 4.81
C GLY A 179 4.32 11.66 4.77
N TYR A 180 3.79 11.87 3.57
CA TYR A 180 2.38 12.12 3.31
C TYR A 180 1.97 11.45 2.01
N THR A 181 0.74 10.92 1.96
CA THR A 181 0.13 10.39 0.75
C THR A 181 -1.33 10.83 0.67
N CYS A 182 -1.82 11.10 -0.54
CA CYS A 182 -3.20 11.51 -0.79
C CYS A 182 -3.90 10.46 -1.64
N PHE A 183 -5.00 9.90 -1.12
CA PHE A 183 -5.81 8.92 -1.85
C PHE A 183 -7.09 9.56 -2.37
N SER A 184 -7.30 9.47 -3.68
CA SER A 184 -8.60 9.71 -4.31
C SER A 184 -9.29 8.38 -4.55
N VAL A 185 -10.16 7.96 -3.63
CA VAL A 185 -10.90 6.71 -3.76
C VAL A 185 -12.18 6.97 -4.54
N LEU A 186 -12.26 6.37 -5.72
CA LEU A 186 -13.46 6.42 -6.56
C LEU A 186 -14.18 5.08 -6.50
N TYR A 187 -15.50 5.14 -6.52
CA TYR A 187 -16.33 4.00 -6.87
C TYR A 187 -16.71 4.16 -8.35
N ALA A 188 -16.02 3.44 -9.24
CA ALA A 188 -16.24 3.52 -10.67
C ALA A 188 -16.89 2.24 -11.21
N PHE A 189 -18.04 2.40 -11.86
CA PHE A 189 -18.62 1.39 -12.75
C PHE A 189 -17.74 1.27 -13.99
N LEU A 190 -16.96 0.21 -14.14
CA LEU A 190 -16.40 -0.17 -15.43
C LEU A 190 -17.39 -1.13 -16.11
N LEU A 191 -18.40 -0.56 -16.76
CA LEU A 191 -19.13 -1.25 -17.82
C LEU A 191 -18.20 -1.30 -19.03
N PHE A 192 -17.49 -2.42 -19.22
CA PHE A 192 -16.90 -2.72 -20.52
C PHE A 192 -18.05 -3.00 -21.49
N TYR A 193 -18.15 -2.18 -22.55
CA TYR A 193 -18.99 -2.45 -23.72
C TYR A 193 -18.32 -3.50 -24.61
#